data_AF-A0A328SNK7-F1
#
_entry.id   AF-A0A328SNK7-F1
#
_cell.length_a   1.000
_cell.length_b   1.000
_cell.length_c   1.000
_cell.angle_alpha   90.00
_cell.angle_beta   90.00
_cell.angle_gamma   90.00
#
_symmetry.space_group_name_H-M   'P 1'
#
loop_
_entity.id
_entity.type
_entity.pdbx_description
1 polymer ?
#
loop_
_entity_poly.entity_id
_entity_poly.type
_entity_poly.pdbx_seq_one_letter_code
_entity_poly.pdbx_strand_id
1 'polypeptide(L)'
;RQAVGNSTKTLKEMIQSGVDNLCDDYYDRGILINCTIVNVYPSDDPFSFEVYYRINSTFINDSTRNIQSENKISVSLVDGKYPVYDVYPSFMGNVNVVNDSYRYHDADAVYDNATSGLIIKKCPYEQYTKHAHSNITMTDCLNNHYYHFSHDGLCVFCRLENRSTCAHNGLETFIIPSVRVNESTSSVDHVYFNTSLGGHYNGSLRDFNDSFIYLDDAHGGKYGFN
;
A
#
# COMPACT_ATOMS: atom_id res chain seq x y z
N ARG A 1 -9.50 -13.52 -7.82
CA ARG A 1 -8.85 -12.21 -7.60
C ARG A 1 -7.94 -11.98 -8.79
N GLN A 2 -8.11 -10.92 -9.58
CA GLN A 2 -7.34 -10.70 -10.80
C GLN A 2 -6.64 -9.33 -10.72
N ALA A 3 -5.34 -9.31 -11.00
CA ALA A 3 -4.58 -8.07 -11.11
C ALA A 3 -5.12 -7.22 -12.28
N VAL A 4 -5.05 -5.91 -12.13
CA VAL A 4 -5.46 -4.99 -13.20
C VAL A 4 -4.27 -4.69 -14.11
N GLY A 5 -4.48 -4.59 -15.43
CA GLY A 5 -3.39 -4.32 -16.37
C GLY A 5 -2.94 -2.84 -16.38
N ASN A 6 -3.82 -1.93 -15.99
CA ASN A 6 -3.54 -0.50 -15.87
C ASN A 6 -4.39 0.07 -14.73
N SER A 7 -3.81 0.13 -13.54
CA SER A 7 -4.48 0.50 -12.30
C SER A 7 -4.88 1.97 -12.28
N THR A 8 -4.06 2.88 -12.80
CA THR A 8 -4.38 4.32 -12.85
C THR A 8 -5.56 4.60 -13.77
N LYS A 9 -5.60 3.96 -14.94
CA LYS A 9 -6.76 4.05 -15.86
C LYS A 9 -8.02 3.48 -15.22
N THR A 10 -7.94 2.28 -14.65
CA THR A 10 -9.08 1.61 -14.01
C THR A 10 -9.65 2.45 -12.88
N LEU A 11 -8.78 2.95 -11.99
CA LEU A 11 -9.19 3.79 -10.87
C LEU A 11 -9.75 5.14 -11.34
N LYS A 12 -9.15 5.76 -12.35
CA LYS A 12 -9.69 6.97 -12.98
C LYS A 12 -11.12 6.76 -13.47
N GLU A 13 -11.39 5.67 -14.19
CA GLU A 13 -12.72 5.34 -14.71
C GLU A 13 -13.72 5.11 -13.58
N MET A 14 -13.33 4.40 -12.52
CA MET A 14 -14.16 4.21 -11.33
C MET A 14 -14.50 5.52 -10.62
N ILE A 15 -13.51 6.40 -10.42
CA ILE A 15 -13.72 7.71 -9.80
C ILE A 15 -14.61 8.58 -10.70
N GLN A 16 -14.39 8.59 -12.01
CA GLN A 16 -15.21 9.33 -12.97
C GLN A 16 -16.68 8.90 -12.85
N SER A 17 -16.97 7.60 -12.89
CA SER A 17 -18.35 7.11 -12.75
C SER A 17 -18.99 7.51 -11.42
N GLY A 18 -18.21 7.51 -10.32
CA GLY A 18 -18.70 7.99 -9.02
C GLY A 18 -19.02 9.50 -9.02
N VAL A 19 -18.20 10.29 -9.69
CA VAL A 19 -18.38 11.74 -9.82
C VAL A 19 -19.54 12.11 -10.75
N ASP A 20 -19.72 11.39 -11.86
CA ASP A 20 -20.83 11.61 -12.80
C ASP A 20 -22.17 11.47 -12.07
N ASN A 21 -22.34 10.41 -11.27
CA ASN A 21 -23.54 10.20 -10.46
C ASN A 21 -23.80 11.35 -9.48
N LEU A 22 -22.75 11.97 -8.92
CA LEU A 22 -22.89 13.11 -8.01
C LEU A 22 -23.22 14.42 -8.75
N CYS A 23 -22.77 14.58 -9.99
CA CYS A 23 -23.03 15.78 -10.77
C CYS A 23 -24.50 15.87 -11.21
N ASP A 24 -25.12 14.72 -11.51
CA ASP A 24 -26.53 14.65 -11.93
C ASP A 24 -27.49 15.23 -10.86
N ASP A 25 -27.16 15.08 -9.57
CA ASP A 25 -27.96 15.62 -8.45
C ASP A 25 -28.06 17.16 -8.43
N TYR A 26 -27.17 17.88 -9.12
CA TYR A 26 -27.16 19.35 -9.13
C TYR A 26 -28.03 19.94 -10.23
N TYR A 27 -28.45 19.14 -11.20
CA TYR A 27 -29.31 19.59 -12.30
C TYR A 27 -30.63 20.16 -11.78
N ASP A 28 -31.27 19.46 -10.84
CA ASP A 28 -32.53 19.87 -10.20
C ASP A 28 -32.41 21.17 -9.39
N ARG A 29 -31.18 21.59 -9.10
CA ARG A 29 -30.85 22.85 -8.40
C ARG A 29 -30.56 23.99 -9.37
N GLY A 30 -30.73 23.79 -10.67
CA GLY A 30 -30.51 24.80 -11.70
C GLY A 30 -29.04 25.02 -12.06
N ILE A 31 -28.16 24.09 -11.72
CA ILE A 31 -26.71 24.17 -11.95
C ILE A 31 -26.30 22.99 -12.82
N LEU A 32 -25.66 23.28 -13.95
CA LEU A 32 -24.97 22.27 -14.74
C LEU A 32 -23.55 22.16 -14.18
N ILE A 33 -23.18 20.99 -13.67
CA ILE A 33 -21.82 20.69 -13.23
C ILE A 33 -21.28 19.57 -14.11
N ASN A 34 -20.10 19.77 -14.66
CA ASN A 34 -19.31 18.73 -15.30
C ASN A 34 -17.95 18.68 -14.59
N CYS A 35 -17.69 17.57 -13.91
CA CYS A 35 -16.39 17.30 -13.33
C CYS A 35 -15.73 16.15 -14.10
N THR A 36 -14.61 16.44 -14.75
CA THR A 36 -13.81 15.44 -15.48
C THR A 36 -12.58 15.08 -14.67
N ILE A 37 -12.41 13.80 -14.34
CA ILE A 37 -11.15 13.27 -13.82
C ILE A 37 -10.14 13.23 -14.97
N VAL A 38 -9.11 14.06 -14.87
CA VAL A 38 -8.06 14.17 -15.89
C VAL A 38 -7.10 13.01 -15.75
N ASN A 39 -6.55 12.80 -14.56
CA ASN A 39 -5.65 11.68 -14.30
C ASN A 39 -5.57 11.28 -12.82
N VAL A 40 -4.99 10.09 -12.60
CA VAL A 40 -4.66 9.55 -11.29
C VAL A 40 -3.19 9.12 -11.31
N TYR A 41 -2.40 9.56 -10.34
CA TYR A 41 -0.96 9.28 -10.28
C TYR A 41 -0.51 8.79 -8.90
N PRO A 42 0.58 7.99 -8.83
CA PRO A 42 1.33 7.83 -7.59
C PRO A 42 1.75 9.18 -7.02
N SER A 43 1.66 9.34 -5.69
CA SER A 43 2.26 10.48 -4.99
C SER A 43 3.69 10.15 -4.56
N ASP A 44 4.47 11.18 -4.23
CA ASP A 44 5.76 11.01 -3.57
C ASP A 44 5.62 10.36 -2.18
N ASP A 45 4.49 10.60 -1.50
CA ASP A 45 4.09 9.86 -0.30
C ASP A 45 3.33 8.58 -0.71
N PRO A 46 3.93 7.38 -0.53
CA PRO A 46 3.34 6.10 -0.94
C PRO A 46 2.09 5.73 -0.14
N PHE A 47 1.78 6.44 0.95
CA PHE A 47 0.52 6.32 1.68
C PHE A 47 -0.61 7.17 1.07
N SER A 48 -0.40 7.74 -0.11
CA SER A 48 -1.41 8.51 -0.83
C SER A 48 -1.26 8.39 -2.36
N PHE A 49 -2.27 8.85 -3.07
CA PHE A 49 -2.21 9.06 -4.51
C PHE A 49 -2.88 10.38 -4.88
N GLU A 50 -2.54 10.90 -6.06
CA GLU A 50 -3.05 12.20 -6.52
C GLU A 50 -4.13 12.02 -7.58
N VAL A 51 -5.22 12.78 -7.45
CA VAL A 51 -6.30 12.85 -8.44
C VAL A 51 -6.34 14.26 -9.00
N TYR A 52 -6.14 14.36 -10.30
CA TYR A 52 -6.23 15.61 -11.07
C TYR A 52 -7.59 15.65 -11.74
N TYR A 53 -8.30 16.77 -11.59
CA TYR A 53 -9.65 16.92 -12.11
C TYR A 53 -9.91 18.35 -12.58
N ARG A 54 -10.89 18.48 -13.48
CA ARG A 54 -11.37 19.75 -14.00
C ARG A 54 -12.85 19.88 -13.72
N ILE A 55 -13.27 20.97 -13.08
CA ILE A 55 -14.68 21.29 -12.86
C ILE A 55 -15.05 22.45 -13.77
N ASN A 56 -16.14 22.26 -14.52
CA ASN A 56 -16.86 23.30 -15.20
C ASN A 56 -18.28 23.35 -14.62
N SER A 57 -18.72 24.50 -14.13
CA SER A 57 -20.11 24.69 -13.72
C SER A 57 -20.71 25.95 -14.31
N THR A 58 -22.02 25.93 -14.58
CA THR A 58 -22.77 27.11 -15.01
C THR A 58 -24.19 27.06 -14.45
N PHE A 59 -24.78 28.21 -14.13
CA PHE A 59 -26.22 28.27 -13.86
C PHE A 59 -27.00 28.13 -15.17
N ILE A 60 -28.07 27.32 -15.18
CA ILE A 60 -28.90 27.08 -16.36
C ILE A 60 -29.50 28.39 -16.91
N ASN A 61 -29.89 29.28 -15.99
CA ASN A 61 -30.55 30.54 -16.34
C ASN A 61 -29.58 31.75 -16.44
N ASP A 62 -28.29 31.56 -16.16
CA ASP A 62 -27.30 32.63 -16.21
C ASP A 62 -25.90 32.07 -16.54
N SER A 63 -25.60 31.97 -17.84
CA SER A 63 -24.31 31.48 -18.33
C SER A 63 -23.13 32.41 -18.02
N THR A 64 -23.39 33.65 -17.59
CA THR A 64 -22.33 34.58 -17.17
C THR A 64 -21.73 34.20 -15.82
N ARG A 65 -22.47 33.39 -15.03
CA ARG A 65 -22.01 32.82 -13.77
C ARG A 65 -21.52 31.40 -14.00
N ASN A 66 -20.24 31.30 -14.33
CA ASN A 66 -19.57 30.01 -14.51
C ASN A 66 -18.33 29.89 -13.63
N ILE A 67 -17.98 28.65 -13.28
CA ILE A 67 -16.72 28.29 -12.65
C ILE A 67 -16.02 27.33 -13.60
N GLN A 68 -14.76 27.61 -13.90
CA GLN A 68 -13.86 26.66 -14.55
C GLN A 68 -12.58 26.60 -13.74
N SER A 69 -12.18 25.42 -13.33
CA SER A 69 -10.95 25.22 -12.58
C SER A 69 -10.34 23.85 -12.83
N GLU A 70 -9.02 23.81 -12.81
CA GLU A 70 -8.22 22.59 -12.80
C GLU A 70 -7.59 22.48 -11.41
N ASN A 71 -7.78 21.32 -10.78
CA ASN A 71 -7.41 21.12 -9.39
C ASN A 71 -6.77 19.75 -9.21
N LYS A 72 -6.16 19.60 -8.03
CA LYS A 72 -5.55 18.36 -7.55
C LYS A 72 -5.98 18.11 -6.12
N ILE A 73 -6.27 16.85 -5.81
CA ILE A 73 -6.45 16.38 -4.43
C ILE A 73 -5.55 15.17 -4.17
N SER A 74 -5.02 15.08 -2.95
CA SER A 74 -4.35 13.87 -2.45
C SER A 74 -5.36 13.01 -1.70
N VAL A 75 -5.41 11.73 -2.05
CA VAL A 75 -6.28 10.73 -1.42
C VAL A 75 -5.42 9.82 -0.56
N SER A 76 -5.71 9.78 0.74
CA SER A 76 -4.97 8.96 1.70
C SER A 76 -5.39 7.49 1.62
N LEU A 77 -4.40 6.59 1.71
CA LEU A 77 -4.61 5.15 1.82
C LEU A 77 -4.80 4.68 3.27
N VAL A 78 -4.59 5.56 4.25
CA VAL A 78 -4.61 5.25 5.69
C VAL A 78 -5.73 5.97 6.42
N ASP A 79 -6.80 6.33 5.70
CA ASP A 79 -8.01 6.90 6.30
C ASP A 79 -8.72 5.84 7.15
N GLY A 80 -8.82 6.08 8.46
CA GLY A 80 -9.47 5.15 9.39
C GLY A 80 -10.96 4.92 9.14
N LYS A 81 -11.64 5.83 8.42
CA LYS A 81 -13.04 5.65 8.00
C LYS A 81 -13.16 4.74 6.78
N TYR A 82 -12.15 4.73 5.91
CA TYR A 82 -12.15 4.00 4.65
C TYR A 82 -10.86 3.18 4.51
N PRO A 83 -10.73 2.07 5.27
CA PRO A 83 -9.52 1.26 5.27
C PRO A 83 -9.23 0.69 3.87
N VAL A 84 -7.98 0.82 3.42
CA VAL A 84 -7.52 0.26 2.15
C VAL A 84 -6.86 -1.09 2.40
N TYR A 85 -7.36 -2.13 1.73
CA TYR A 85 -6.78 -3.47 1.78
C TYR A 85 -5.56 -3.58 0.85
N ASP A 86 -4.47 -4.14 1.36
CA ASP A 86 -3.34 -4.52 0.52
C ASP A 86 -3.66 -5.84 -0.17
N VAL A 87 -3.96 -5.79 -1.47
CA VAL A 87 -4.27 -6.99 -2.25
C VAL A 87 -3.02 -7.74 -2.73
N TYR A 88 -1.83 -7.17 -2.55
CA TYR A 88 -0.60 -7.72 -3.14
C TYR A 88 -0.27 -9.15 -2.69
N PRO A 89 -0.36 -9.51 -1.39
CA PRO A 89 -0.16 -10.91 -0.95
C PRO A 89 -1.14 -11.88 -1.60
N SER A 90 -2.36 -11.42 -1.95
CA SER A 90 -3.37 -12.26 -2.63
C SER A 90 -3.05 -12.54 -4.10
N PHE A 91 -2.13 -11.79 -4.70
CA PHE A 91 -1.70 -12.00 -6.08
C PHE A 91 -0.38 -12.77 -6.16
N MET A 92 0.55 -12.50 -5.25
CA MET A 92 1.89 -13.09 -5.26
C MET A 92 2.05 -14.34 -4.41
N GLY A 93 1.22 -14.50 -3.36
CA GLY A 93 1.30 -15.60 -2.42
C GLY A 93 0.06 -16.49 -2.45
N ASN A 94 0.20 -17.68 -1.89
CA ASN A 94 -0.93 -18.53 -1.54
C ASN A 94 -1.39 -18.16 -0.12
N VAL A 95 -2.38 -17.28 -0.02
CA VAL A 95 -2.81 -16.70 1.27
C VAL A 95 -4.31 -16.81 1.50
N ASN A 96 -4.68 -16.96 2.77
CA ASN A 96 -6.05 -16.83 3.26
C ASN A 96 -6.17 -15.63 4.21
N VAL A 97 -7.36 -15.05 4.30
CA VAL A 97 -7.63 -13.97 5.26
C VAL A 97 -8.13 -14.57 6.57
N VAL A 98 -7.47 -14.23 7.68
CA VAL A 98 -7.85 -14.65 9.03
C VAL A 98 -7.66 -13.49 10.00
N ASN A 99 -8.72 -13.10 10.71
CA ASN A 99 -8.68 -12.06 11.76
C ASN A 99 -7.92 -10.78 11.34
N ASP A 100 -8.30 -10.17 10.21
CA ASP A 100 -7.69 -8.94 9.67
C ASP A 100 -6.20 -9.03 9.29
N SER A 101 -5.70 -10.25 9.08
CA SER A 101 -4.36 -10.52 8.56
C SER A 101 -4.40 -11.54 7.43
N TYR A 102 -3.36 -11.55 6.60
CA TYR A 102 -3.08 -12.68 5.73
C TYR A 102 -2.40 -13.79 6.53
N ARG A 103 -2.76 -15.04 6.21
CA ARG A 103 -2.06 -16.25 6.60
C ARG A 103 -1.56 -16.96 5.36
N TYR A 104 -0.28 -17.29 5.35
CA TYR A 104 0.42 -17.86 4.22
C TYR A 104 0.35 -19.39 4.24
N HIS A 105 0.33 -19.98 3.06
CA HIS A 105 0.39 -21.42 2.81
C HIS A 105 1.54 -21.68 1.82
N ASP A 106 2.75 -21.59 2.34
CA ASP A 106 3.98 -21.63 1.56
C ASP A 106 4.64 -23.02 1.58
N ALA A 107 5.43 -23.33 0.56
CA ALA A 107 6.25 -24.53 0.53
C ALA A 107 7.48 -24.39 1.43
N ASP A 108 7.97 -23.17 1.64
CA ASP A 108 8.98 -22.87 2.67
C ASP A 108 8.33 -22.99 4.06
N ALA A 109 8.77 -23.98 4.82
CA ALA A 109 8.24 -24.27 6.16
C ALA A 109 8.39 -23.11 7.15
N VAL A 110 9.32 -22.17 6.92
CA VAL A 110 9.46 -20.96 7.74
C VAL A 110 8.29 -20.01 7.53
N TYR A 111 7.74 -20.00 6.31
CA TYR A 111 6.69 -19.09 5.87
C TYR A 111 5.31 -19.75 5.71
N ASP A 112 5.20 -21.06 5.82
CA ASP A 112 3.90 -21.71 6.04
C ASP A 112 3.30 -21.25 7.37
N ASN A 113 2.03 -20.84 7.39
CA ASN A 113 1.36 -20.13 8.48
C ASN A 113 1.98 -18.78 8.92
N ALA A 114 2.92 -18.21 8.15
CA ALA A 114 3.35 -16.83 8.38
C ALA A 114 2.17 -15.85 8.28
N THR A 115 2.35 -14.64 8.79
CA THR A 115 1.32 -13.61 8.75
C THR A 115 1.81 -12.26 8.25
N SER A 116 0.94 -11.51 7.60
CA SER A 116 1.18 -10.10 7.24
C SER A 116 -0.12 -9.31 7.31
N GLY A 117 -0.01 -7.97 7.26
CA GLY A 117 -1.17 -7.08 7.34
C GLY A 117 -2.11 -7.22 6.16
N LEU A 118 -3.42 -7.15 6.43
CA LEU A 118 -4.46 -7.08 5.39
C LEU A 118 -4.77 -5.63 4.99
N ILE A 119 -4.65 -4.69 5.93
CA ILE A 119 -4.99 -3.27 5.76
C ILE A 119 -3.72 -2.45 5.79
N ILE A 120 -3.57 -1.50 4.86
CA ILE A 120 -2.45 -0.58 4.82
C ILE A 120 -2.56 0.37 6.01
N LYS A 121 -1.60 0.29 6.93
CA LYS A 121 -1.49 1.15 8.12
C LYS A 121 -0.08 1.74 8.17
N LYS A 122 0.04 3.06 8.27
CA LYS A 122 1.35 3.72 8.38
C LYS A 122 1.97 3.45 9.75
N CYS A 123 3.25 3.06 9.75
CA CYS A 123 4.01 2.91 10.99
C CYS A 123 4.14 4.26 11.72
N PRO A 124 3.85 4.36 13.03
CA PRO A 124 4.03 5.59 13.80
C PRO A 124 5.51 5.89 14.08
N TYR A 125 6.41 4.94 13.83
CA TYR A 125 7.85 5.07 14.03
C TYR A 125 8.54 5.48 12.73
N GLU A 126 8.36 6.73 12.31
CA GLU A 126 8.78 7.22 10.98
C GLU A 126 10.28 7.04 10.68
N GLN A 127 11.14 7.14 11.69
CA GLN A 127 12.56 6.83 11.54
C GLN A 127 12.78 5.34 11.73
N TYR A 128 13.21 4.66 10.67
CA TYR A 128 13.48 3.24 10.67
C TYR A 128 14.36 2.78 11.85
N THR A 129 15.40 3.53 12.18
CA THR A 129 16.34 3.19 13.26
C THR A 129 15.71 3.10 14.66
N LYS A 130 14.51 3.69 14.86
CA LYS A 130 13.81 3.59 16.15
C LYS A 130 13.35 2.18 16.48
N HIS A 131 13.22 1.28 15.50
CA HIS A 131 12.75 -0.08 15.74
C HIS A 131 13.74 -0.88 16.59
N ALA A 132 15.05 -0.66 16.42
CA ALA A 132 16.07 -1.31 17.23
C ALA A 132 16.28 -0.71 18.63
N HIS A 133 15.64 0.42 18.97
CA HIS A 133 15.80 1.03 20.29
C HIS A 133 15.15 0.20 21.41
N SER A 134 14.10 -0.56 21.10
CA SER A 134 13.51 -1.49 22.06
C SER A 134 12.75 -2.62 21.37
N ASN A 135 12.76 -3.81 21.97
CA ASN A 135 11.91 -4.92 21.55
C ASN A 135 10.42 -4.55 21.59
N ILE A 136 10.01 -3.62 22.46
CA ILE A 136 8.62 -3.15 22.55
C ILE A 136 8.21 -2.46 21.24
N THR A 137 9.04 -1.54 20.75
CA THR A 137 8.78 -0.80 19.50
C THR A 137 8.70 -1.73 18.31
N MET A 138 9.64 -2.68 18.19
CA MET A 138 9.61 -3.65 17.10
C MET A 138 8.42 -4.60 17.20
N THR A 139 8.13 -5.12 18.40
CA THR A 139 6.98 -6.01 18.63
C THR A 139 5.66 -5.31 18.34
N ASP A 140 5.50 -4.04 18.72
CA ASP A 140 4.34 -3.22 18.35
C ASP A 140 4.22 -3.10 16.83
N CYS A 141 5.34 -2.83 16.14
CA CYS A 141 5.35 -2.73 14.69
C CYS A 141 4.90 -4.02 14.00
N LEU A 142 5.43 -5.16 14.45
CA LEU A 142 5.10 -6.47 13.91
C LEU A 142 3.65 -6.85 14.20
N ASN A 143 3.21 -6.73 15.46
CA ASN A 143 1.86 -7.12 15.87
C ASN A 143 0.76 -6.28 15.20
N ASN A 144 1.04 -5.03 14.85
CA ASN A 144 0.09 -4.18 14.13
C ASN A 144 0.22 -4.27 12.61
N HIS A 145 1.20 -5.02 12.10
CA HIS A 145 1.52 -5.14 10.68
C HIS A 145 1.65 -3.80 9.96
N TYR A 146 2.40 -2.87 10.56
CA TYR A 146 2.58 -1.57 9.94
C TYR A 146 3.36 -1.66 8.63
N TYR A 147 3.07 -0.70 7.77
CA TYR A 147 3.79 -0.45 6.53
C TYR A 147 4.74 0.74 6.71
N HIS A 148 5.83 0.72 5.96
CA HIS A 148 6.85 1.76 5.96
C HIS A 148 7.04 2.33 4.56
N PHE A 149 7.45 3.61 4.50
CA PHE A 149 7.88 4.25 3.26
C PHE A 149 9.15 3.58 2.76
N SER A 150 9.17 2.97 1.58
CA SER A 150 10.36 2.32 1.06
C SER A 150 10.62 2.65 -0.39
N HIS A 151 11.88 2.95 -0.73
CA HIS A 151 12.28 3.15 -2.12
C HIS A 151 12.22 1.85 -2.92
N ASP A 152 12.57 0.72 -2.28
CA ASP A 152 12.57 -0.61 -2.89
C ASP A 152 11.18 -1.29 -2.83
N GLY A 153 10.26 -0.69 -2.07
CA GLY A 153 8.88 -1.13 -1.96
C GLY A 153 8.04 -0.82 -3.19
N LEU A 154 6.83 -1.39 -3.23
CA LEU A 154 5.88 -1.16 -4.32
C LEU A 154 4.85 -0.11 -3.93
N CYS A 155 4.61 0.87 -4.81
CA CYS A 155 3.48 1.77 -4.67
C CYS A 155 2.15 1.03 -4.86
N VAL A 156 1.04 1.61 -4.40
CA VAL A 156 -0.29 0.99 -4.46
C VAL A 156 -0.69 0.55 -5.87
N PHE A 157 -0.31 1.32 -6.89
CA PHE A 157 -0.60 1.00 -8.29
C PHE A 157 0.19 -0.23 -8.78
N CYS A 158 1.46 -0.33 -8.44
CA CYS A 158 2.28 -1.50 -8.81
C CYS A 158 1.80 -2.76 -8.06
N ARG A 159 1.34 -2.62 -6.82
CA ARG A 159 0.69 -3.69 -6.05
C ARG A 159 -0.60 -4.18 -6.73
N LEU A 160 -1.47 -3.26 -7.17
CA LEU A 160 -2.72 -3.58 -7.90
C LEU A 160 -2.47 -4.26 -9.25
N GLU A 161 -1.34 -3.95 -9.89
CA GLU A 161 -0.91 -4.51 -11.17
C GLU A 161 -0.08 -5.78 -11.04
N ASN A 162 0.12 -6.30 -9.81
CA ASN A 162 0.92 -7.49 -9.54
C ASN A 162 2.35 -7.41 -10.11
N ARG A 163 2.99 -6.26 -9.96
CA ARG A 163 4.40 -6.08 -10.32
C ARG A 163 5.28 -6.52 -9.16
N SER A 164 6.50 -6.95 -9.46
CA SER A 164 7.54 -7.26 -8.47
C SER A 164 8.57 -6.15 -8.29
N THR A 165 8.52 -5.08 -9.11
CA THR A 165 9.39 -3.91 -9.01
C THR A 165 8.61 -2.61 -9.27
N CYS A 166 9.11 -1.50 -8.74
CA CYS A 166 8.48 -0.19 -8.84
C CYS A 166 9.55 0.89 -9.05
N ALA A 167 9.25 1.87 -9.91
CA ALA A 167 10.11 3.05 -10.12
C ALA A 167 9.74 4.23 -9.20
N HIS A 168 8.65 4.10 -8.46
CA HIS A 168 8.15 5.10 -7.50
C HIS A 168 8.48 4.64 -6.09
N ASN A 169 8.51 5.58 -5.14
CA ASN A 169 8.49 5.20 -3.73
C ASN A 169 7.24 4.37 -3.44
N GLY A 170 7.42 3.37 -2.59
CA GLY A 170 6.42 2.38 -2.30
C GLY A 170 6.25 2.12 -0.82
N LEU A 171 5.44 1.10 -0.57
CA LEU A 171 5.20 0.58 0.75
C LEU A 171 6.04 -0.69 0.91
N GLU A 172 6.54 -0.95 2.11
CA GLU A 172 7.02 -2.28 2.51
C GLU A 172 6.38 -2.67 3.83
N THR A 173 6.24 -3.97 4.07
CA THR A 173 5.80 -4.52 5.35
C THR A 173 6.52 -5.84 5.61
N PHE A 174 6.46 -6.30 6.86
CA PHE A 174 7.05 -7.58 7.24
C PHE A 174 6.06 -8.73 7.05
N ILE A 175 6.58 -9.84 6.56
CA ILE A 175 5.95 -11.16 6.62
C ILE A 175 6.52 -11.87 7.84
N ILE A 176 5.68 -12.06 8.86
CA ILE A 176 6.10 -12.59 10.16
C ILE A 176 6.14 -14.12 10.06
N PRO A 177 7.33 -14.74 10.17
CA PRO A 177 7.50 -16.19 10.07
C PRO A 177 6.80 -16.94 11.20
N SER A 178 6.56 -18.24 10.98
CA SER A 178 5.87 -19.11 11.95
C SER A 178 6.83 -20.00 12.76
N VAL A 179 8.02 -20.30 12.22
CA VAL A 179 9.01 -21.20 12.81
C VAL A 179 10.37 -20.53 12.95
N ARG A 180 11.02 -20.74 14.10
CA ARG A 180 12.38 -20.26 14.36
C ARG A 180 13.43 -21.23 13.79
N VAL A 181 14.14 -20.74 12.79
CA VAL A 181 15.43 -21.24 12.29
C VAL A 181 16.50 -20.15 12.42
N ASN A 182 17.78 -20.48 12.19
CA ASN A 182 18.88 -19.50 12.28
C ASN A 182 18.89 -18.50 11.11
N GLU A 183 18.57 -18.99 9.91
CA GLU A 183 18.57 -18.21 8.67
C GLU A 183 17.40 -18.64 7.78
N SER A 184 16.78 -17.68 7.10
CA SER A 184 15.76 -17.89 6.07
C SER A 184 15.75 -16.70 5.10
N THR A 185 14.87 -16.68 4.10
CA THR A 185 14.66 -15.51 3.23
C THR A 185 14.39 -14.26 4.08
N SER A 186 14.85 -13.08 3.66
CA SER A 186 14.52 -11.83 4.36
C SER A 186 13.00 -11.60 4.37
N SER A 187 12.46 -11.25 5.53
CA SER A 187 11.02 -11.13 5.78
C SER A 187 10.37 -9.86 5.24
N VAL A 188 11.10 -9.04 4.48
CA VAL A 188 10.55 -7.83 3.89
C VAL A 188 9.78 -8.21 2.63
N ASP A 189 8.52 -7.79 2.51
CA ASP A 189 7.62 -8.25 1.46
C ASP A 189 8.15 -8.03 0.03
N HIS A 190 8.82 -6.90 -0.23
CA HIS A 190 9.42 -6.64 -1.54
C HIS A 190 10.57 -7.62 -1.86
N VAL A 191 11.23 -8.20 -0.86
CA VAL A 191 12.26 -9.25 -1.00
C VAL A 191 11.58 -10.60 -1.17
N TYR A 192 10.61 -10.90 -0.30
CA TYR A 192 9.91 -12.18 -0.30
C TYR A 192 9.11 -12.44 -1.59
N PHE A 193 8.57 -11.38 -2.20
CA PHE A 193 7.82 -11.46 -3.46
C PHE A 193 8.65 -11.07 -4.69
N ASN A 194 9.97 -10.87 -4.57
CA ASN A 194 10.78 -10.45 -5.70
C ASN A 194 10.97 -11.59 -6.71
N THR A 195 10.56 -11.41 -7.97
CA THR A 195 10.75 -12.44 -8.99
C THR A 195 12.09 -12.35 -9.74
N SER A 196 12.90 -11.34 -9.45
CA SER A 196 14.17 -11.11 -10.13
C SER A 196 15.26 -12.09 -9.64
N LEU A 197 16.17 -12.50 -10.53
CA LEU A 197 17.33 -13.29 -10.15
C LEU A 197 18.17 -12.53 -9.11
N GLY A 198 18.38 -13.13 -7.93
CA GLY A 198 19.07 -12.50 -6.80
C GLY A 198 18.21 -11.52 -5.99
N GLY A 199 16.91 -11.41 -6.30
CA GLY A 199 15.95 -10.60 -5.55
C GLY A 199 15.53 -11.21 -4.22
N HIS A 200 15.77 -12.51 -4.02
CA HIS A 200 15.67 -13.18 -2.73
C HIS A 200 17.06 -13.40 -2.17
N TYR A 201 17.24 -13.11 -0.89
CA TYR A 201 18.48 -13.34 -0.17
C TYR A 201 18.19 -13.68 1.29
N ASN A 202 19.17 -14.33 1.93
CA ASN A 202 19.04 -14.82 3.28
C ASN A 202 19.17 -13.67 4.29
N GLY A 203 18.32 -13.70 5.31
CA GLY A 203 18.43 -12.92 6.53
C GLY A 203 18.75 -13.81 7.73
N SER A 204 19.36 -13.20 8.74
CA SER A 204 19.59 -13.81 10.05
C SER A 204 18.40 -13.57 10.98
N LEU A 205 18.16 -14.51 11.89
CA LEU A 205 17.14 -14.38 12.92
C LEU A 205 17.33 -13.10 13.77
N ARG A 206 16.24 -12.36 13.96
CA ARG A 206 16.10 -11.27 14.94
C ARG A 206 14.93 -11.60 15.86
N ASP A 207 15.21 -11.88 17.14
CA ASP A 207 14.22 -12.34 18.11
C ASP A 207 13.79 -11.21 19.06
N PHE A 208 12.48 -11.09 19.29
CA PHE A 208 11.85 -10.07 20.13
C PHE A 208 10.92 -10.69 21.18
N ASN A 209 11.28 -11.88 21.68
CA ASN A 209 10.53 -12.70 22.64
C ASN A 209 9.28 -13.35 22.04
N ASP A 210 8.21 -12.58 21.82
CA ASP A 210 6.91 -13.09 21.37
C ASP A 210 6.78 -13.09 19.84
N SER A 211 7.71 -12.42 19.15
CA SER A 211 7.79 -12.37 17.69
C SER A 211 9.25 -12.39 17.25
N PHE A 212 9.48 -12.74 15.99
CA PHE A 212 10.80 -12.75 15.37
C PHE A 212 10.67 -12.52 13.87
N ILE A 213 11.75 -12.09 13.23
CA ILE A 213 11.84 -11.95 11.76
C ILE A 213 13.23 -12.30 11.26
N TYR A 214 13.40 -12.32 9.94
CA TYR A 214 14.68 -12.53 9.27
C TYR A 214 15.08 -11.26 8.52
N LEU A 215 16.25 -10.70 8.83
CA LEU A 215 16.79 -9.53 8.12
C LEU A 215 18.21 -9.82 7.65
N ASP A 216 18.52 -9.41 6.42
CA ASP A 216 19.91 -9.28 5.99
C ASP A 216 20.57 -8.07 6.67
N ASP A 217 21.87 -7.88 6.45
CA ASP A 217 22.61 -6.79 7.09
C ASP A 217 22.12 -5.40 6.64
N ALA A 218 21.69 -5.26 5.38
CA ALA A 218 21.20 -3.98 4.86
C ALA A 218 19.87 -3.57 5.52
N HIS A 219 18.89 -4.48 5.59
CA HIS A 219 17.62 -4.21 6.26
C HIS A 219 17.83 -4.14 7.78
N GLY A 220 18.68 -4.99 8.36
CA GLY A 220 19.08 -4.88 9.75
C GLY A 220 19.56 -3.47 10.09
N GLY A 221 20.55 -2.97 9.34
CA GLY A 221 21.09 -1.62 9.50
C GLY A 221 20.05 -0.51 9.28
N LYS A 222 19.17 -0.66 8.26
CA LYS A 222 18.05 0.28 8.01
C LYS A 222 17.19 0.45 9.26
N TYR A 223 16.79 -0.66 9.89
CA TYR A 223 15.96 -0.67 11.09
C TYR A 223 16.75 -0.45 12.40
N GLY A 224 18.07 -0.23 12.32
CA GLY A 224 18.94 0.12 13.44
C GLY A 224 19.56 -1.07 14.19
N PHE A 225 19.43 -2.29 13.67
CA PHE A 225 20.03 -3.49 14.22
C PHE A 225 21.47 -3.63 13.68
N ASN A 226 22.42 -3.06 14.43
CA ASN A 226 23.86 -3.19 14.18
C ASN A 226 24.49 -4.24 15.11
#